data_AF-A0A2W4L8N6-F1
#
_entry.id   AF-A0A2W4L8N6-F1
#
_cell.length_a   1.000
_cell.length_b   1.000
_cell.length_c   1.000
_cell.angle_alpha   90.00
_cell.angle_beta   90.00
_cell.angle_gamma   90.00
#
_symmetry.space_group_name_H-M   'P 1'
#
loop_
_entity.id
_entity.type
_entity.pdbx_description
1 polymer ?
#
loop_
_entity_poly.entity_id
_entity_poly.type
_entity_poly.pdbx_seq_one_letter_code
_entity_poly.pdbx_strand_id
1 'polypeptide(L)'
;MHDDPERSCDACAWSFAQGASGLGCRQAERSGRRGVRLARGTRACDRFETRLTAESCAVCGACCREGFDRVEVRPRDLVRRRHPELVAEDSWGVFIPRPAGRCAALTGDGSRAPYRCSIYAERPAACREFAIGGAACLEARRRTGLSP
;
A
#
# COMPACT_ATOMS: atom_id res chain seq x y z
N MET A 1 6.98 -0.39 -24.67
CA MET A 1 6.02 0.74 -24.59
C MET A 1 4.68 0.07 -24.66
N HIS A 2 3.75 0.41 -23.77
CA HIS A 2 2.52 -0.36 -23.60
C HIS A 2 1.75 -0.43 -24.93
N ASP A 3 1.20 -1.61 -25.24
CA ASP A 3 0.55 -1.88 -26.52
C ASP A 3 -0.76 -1.08 -26.67
N ASP A 4 -1.53 -0.98 -25.58
CA ASP A 4 -2.72 -0.12 -25.50
C ASP A 4 -2.32 1.37 -25.45
N PRO A 5 -2.62 2.17 -26.49
CA PRO A 5 -2.24 3.59 -26.58
C PRO A 5 -3.02 4.49 -25.62
N GLU A 6 -4.14 4.03 -25.05
CA GLU A 6 -4.92 4.77 -24.05
C GLU A 6 -4.28 4.72 -22.66
N ARG A 7 -3.32 3.79 -22.44
CA ARG A 7 -2.57 3.74 -21.18
C ARG A 7 -1.51 4.83 -21.16
N SER A 8 -1.68 5.76 -20.22
CA SER A 8 -0.75 6.84 -19.96
C SER A 8 -0.05 6.67 -18.62
N CYS A 9 1.14 7.27 -18.50
CA CYS A 9 1.90 7.30 -17.26
C CYS A 9 1.16 8.01 -16.12
N ASP A 10 0.30 9.00 -16.40
CA ASP A 10 -0.49 9.70 -15.37
C ASP A 10 -1.58 8.82 -14.72
N ALA A 11 -2.06 7.80 -15.44
CA ALA A 11 -2.98 6.80 -14.92
C ALA A 11 -2.27 5.61 -14.22
N CYS A 12 -0.93 5.60 -14.21
CA CYS A 12 -0.16 4.49 -13.66
C CYS A 12 0.02 4.58 -12.15
N ALA A 13 -0.11 3.45 -11.44
CA ALA A 13 0.10 3.32 -10.00
C ALA A 13 1.52 3.71 -9.55
N TRP A 14 2.51 3.56 -10.44
CA TRP A 14 3.91 3.90 -10.17
C TRP A 14 4.24 5.38 -10.34
N SER A 15 3.30 6.17 -10.86
CA SER A 15 3.48 7.60 -11.05
C SER A 15 3.28 8.37 -9.76
N PHE A 16 4.02 9.46 -9.58
CA PHE A 16 3.84 10.38 -8.47
C PHE A 16 4.08 11.82 -8.90
N ALA A 17 3.50 12.79 -8.19
CA ALA A 17 3.74 14.20 -8.48
C ALA A 17 5.21 14.57 -8.20
N GLN A 18 5.87 15.20 -9.16
CA GLN A 18 7.25 15.69 -9.05
C GLN A 18 7.29 17.16 -9.46
N GLY A 19 7.27 18.04 -8.46
CA GLY A 19 7.15 19.49 -8.66
C GLY A 19 5.73 19.93 -9.05
N ALA A 20 5.58 21.14 -9.57
CA ALA A 20 4.28 21.76 -9.83
C ALA A 20 3.45 21.06 -10.94
N SER A 21 4.12 20.54 -11.98
CA SER A 21 3.43 19.97 -13.16
C SER A 21 4.00 18.63 -13.64
N GLY A 22 5.14 18.18 -13.09
CA GLY A 22 5.84 16.98 -13.51
C GLY A 22 5.31 15.71 -12.84
N LEU A 23 5.54 14.58 -13.51
CA LEU A 23 5.33 13.25 -12.94
C LEU A 23 6.68 12.54 -12.82
N GLY A 24 6.90 11.88 -11.69
CA GLY A 24 7.98 10.93 -11.48
C GLY A 24 7.49 9.49 -11.67
N CYS A 25 8.43 8.54 -11.76
CA CYS A 25 8.13 7.10 -11.83
C CYS A 25 8.95 6.31 -10.82
N ARG A 26 8.28 5.69 -9.84
CA ARG A 26 8.95 4.90 -8.80
C ARG A 26 9.62 3.64 -9.34
N GLN A 27 9.08 3.06 -10.41
CA GLN A 27 9.71 1.91 -11.09
C GLN A 27 11.06 2.31 -11.71
N ALA A 28 11.13 3.50 -12.31
CA ALA A 28 12.35 3.99 -12.92
C ALA A 28 13.42 4.33 -11.87
N GLU A 29 13.03 4.96 -10.75
CA GLU A 29 13.92 5.25 -9.63
C GLU A 29 14.61 3.99 -9.11
N ARG A 30 13.86 2.88 -9.01
CA ARG A 30 14.38 1.58 -8.58
C ARG A 30 15.38 0.98 -9.56
N SER A 31 15.19 1.18 -10.87
CA SER A 31 16.16 0.77 -11.90
C SER A 31 17.41 1.67 -11.96
N GLY A 32 17.66 2.48 -10.92
CA GLY A 32 18.78 3.42 -10.84
C GLY A 32 18.55 4.74 -11.60
N ARG A 33 17.43 4.88 -12.31
CA ARG A 33 17.08 6.10 -13.05
C ARG A 33 16.37 7.08 -12.12
N ARG A 34 17.15 7.79 -11.32
CA ARG A 34 16.62 8.79 -10.37
C ARG A 34 16.13 10.04 -11.11
N GLY A 35 15.07 10.66 -10.58
CA GLY A 35 14.58 11.95 -11.08
C GLY A 35 13.97 11.92 -12.48
N VAL A 36 13.54 10.74 -12.97
CA VAL A 36 12.85 10.61 -14.26
C VAL A 36 11.62 11.50 -14.26
N ARG A 37 11.61 12.49 -15.16
CA ARG A 37 10.48 13.37 -15.40
C ARG A 37 9.68 12.87 -16.58
N LEU A 38 8.42 12.56 -16.33
CA LEU A 38 7.42 12.16 -17.31
C LEU A 38 6.54 13.36 -17.65
N ALA A 39 6.33 13.58 -18.94
CA ALA A 39 5.32 14.52 -19.41
C ALA A 39 3.92 13.90 -19.20
N ARG A 40 2.91 14.74 -18.94
CA ARG A 40 1.51 14.29 -18.90
C ARG A 40 1.09 13.73 -20.27
N GLY A 41 0.28 12.67 -20.29
CA GLY A 41 -0.12 12.00 -21.53
C GLY A 41 0.98 11.16 -22.18
N THR A 42 2.16 11.04 -21.55
CA THR A 42 3.18 10.10 -22.03
C THR A 42 2.58 8.69 -22.00
N ARG A 43 2.61 7.99 -23.14
CA ARG A 43 2.16 6.59 -23.21
C ARG A 43 2.92 5.74 -22.19
N ALA A 44 2.18 4.88 -21.49
CA ALA A 44 2.74 4.01 -20.46
C ALA A 44 3.73 3.01 -21.05
N CYS A 45 4.57 2.42 -20.20
CA CYS A 45 5.40 1.29 -20.56
C CYS A 45 4.73 -0.04 -20.18
N ASP A 46 5.39 -1.15 -20.49
CA ASP A 46 4.87 -2.52 -20.31
C ASP A 46 4.77 -2.91 -18.82
N ARG A 47 5.16 -2.02 -17.91
CA ARG A 47 4.99 -2.13 -16.45
C ARG A 47 3.81 -1.31 -15.93
N PHE A 48 2.90 -0.91 -16.81
CA PHE A 48 1.69 -0.18 -16.43
C PHE A 48 0.89 -0.97 -15.41
N GLU A 49 0.49 -0.30 -14.33
CA GLU A 49 -0.51 -0.79 -13.39
C GLU A 49 -1.55 0.28 -13.20
N THR A 50 -2.82 -0.09 -13.20
CA THR A 50 -3.92 0.85 -12.93
C THR A 50 -3.76 1.47 -11.55
N ARG A 51 -3.97 2.79 -11.46
CA ARG A 51 -3.90 3.53 -10.20
C ARG A 51 -4.73 2.86 -9.10
N LEU A 52 -4.13 2.72 -7.93
CA LEU A 52 -4.76 2.07 -6.78
C LEU A 52 -5.73 3.03 -6.09
N THR A 53 -6.87 2.49 -5.69
CA THR A 53 -7.93 3.16 -4.92
C THR A 53 -8.18 2.43 -3.60
N ALA A 54 -9.08 2.95 -2.76
CA ALA A 54 -9.45 2.28 -1.51
C ALA A 54 -10.04 0.88 -1.76
N GLU A 55 -10.77 0.71 -2.86
CA GLU A 55 -11.38 -0.54 -3.31
C GLU A 55 -10.32 -1.55 -3.73
N SER A 56 -9.13 -1.11 -4.18
CA SER A 56 -8.03 -2.01 -4.52
C SER A 56 -7.55 -2.84 -3.33
N CYS A 57 -7.73 -2.33 -2.10
CA CYS A 57 -7.41 -3.06 -0.88
C CYS A 57 -8.29 -4.32 -0.70
N ALA A 58 -9.52 -4.31 -1.23
CA ALA A 58 -10.43 -5.45 -1.20
C ALA A 58 -9.86 -6.69 -1.86
N VAL A 59 -9.05 -6.48 -2.90
CA VAL A 59 -8.47 -7.52 -3.73
C VAL A 59 -7.06 -7.85 -3.28
N CYS A 60 -6.25 -6.83 -2.99
CA CYS A 60 -4.83 -7.06 -2.75
C CYS A 60 -4.47 -7.29 -1.28
N GLY A 61 -5.09 -6.60 -0.32
CA GLY A 61 -4.73 -6.69 1.11
C GLY A 61 -3.23 -6.62 1.44
N ALA A 62 -2.35 -6.13 0.54
CA ALA A 62 -0.93 -6.50 0.54
C ALA A 62 -0.21 -6.11 1.84
N CYS A 63 -0.46 -4.90 2.32
CA CYS A 63 0.11 -4.40 3.58
C CYS A 63 -0.44 -5.12 4.82
N CYS A 64 -1.68 -5.63 4.78
CA CYS A 64 -2.33 -6.36 5.87
C CYS A 64 -2.08 -7.88 5.83
N ARG A 65 -1.69 -8.44 4.67
CA ARG A 65 -1.25 -9.84 4.50
C ARG A 65 0.21 -10.00 4.84
N GLU A 66 1.13 -9.99 3.89
CA GLU A 66 2.54 -10.37 4.13
C GLU A 66 3.52 -9.24 3.77
N GLY A 67 3.03 -8.03 3.49
CA GLY A 67 3.90 -6.91 3.09
C GLY A 67 4.79 -6.35 4.21
N PHE A 68 4.41 -6.54 5.48
CA PHE A 68 5.13 -6.04 6.65
C PHE A 68 4.97 -6.99 7.85
N ASP A 69 5.87 -6.90 8.81
CA ASP A 69 5.88 -7.81 9.97
C ASP A 69 5.22 -7.23 11.22
N ARG A 70 5.09 -5.89 11.30
CA ARG A 70 4.58 -5.19 12.47
C ARG A 70 3.77 -3.96 12.09
N VAL A 71 2.71 -3.68 12.85
CA VAL A 71 2.00 -2.40 12.83
C VAL A 71 2.16 -1.78 14.21
N GLU A 72 2.94 -0.70 14.28
CA GLU A 72 3.13 0.04 15.53
C GLU A 72 1.83 0.74 15.95
N VAL A 73 1.59 0.73 17.26
CA VAL A 73 0.43 1.37 17.88
C VAL A 73 0.94 2.45 18.83
N ARG A 74 0.61 3.71 18.53
CA ARG A 74 1.04 4.84 19.36
C ARG A 74 0.14 4.98 20.59
N PRO A 75 0.61 5.61 21.69
CA PRO A 75 -0.18 5.76 22.92
C PRO A 75 -1.58 6.39 22.73
N ARG A 76 -1.72 7.29 21.75
CA ARG A 76 -2.97 8.01 21.43
C ARG A 76 -3.87 7.29 20.43
N ASP A 77 -3.45 6.16 19.85
CA ASP A 77 -4.28 5.45 18.87
C ASP A 77 -5.51 4.82 19.52
N LEU A 78 -6.67 4.99 18.87
CA LEU A 78 -7.97 4.55 19.39
C LEU A 78 -8.04 3.04 19.60
N VAL A 79 -7.33 2.26 18.77
CA VAL A 79 -7.25 0.79 18.88
C VAL A 79 -6.83 0.33 20.29
N ARG A 80 -5.95 1.06 20.99
CA ARG A 80 -5.54 0.70 22.36
C ARG A 80 -6.70 0.70 23.36
N ARG A 81 -7.67 1.59 23.16
CA ARG A 81 -8.82 1.76 24.07
C ARG A 81 -10.04 0.96 23.61
N ARG A 82 -10.26 0.87 22.30
CA ARG A 82 -11.48 0.27 21.74
C ARG A 82 -11.33 -1.20 21.35
N HIS A 83 -10.12 -1.66 21.08
CA HIS A 83 -9.81 -3.04 20.68
C HIS A 83 -8.55 -3.56 21.37
N PRO A 84 -8.49 -3.52 22.72
CA PRO A 84 -7.30 -3.97 23.46
C PRO A 84 -6.92 -5.43 23.16
N GLU A 85 -7.88 -6.27 22.76
CA GLU A 85 -7.68 -7.66 22.35
C GLU A 85 -6.89 -7.82 21.03
N LEU A 86 -6.81 -6.77 20.22
CA LEU A 86 -6.03 -6.74 18.98
C LEU A 86 -4.62 -6.16 19.17
N VAL A 87 -4.23 -5.84 20.41
CA VAL A 87 -2.98 -5.15 20.72
C VAL A 87 -2.11 -6.05 21.59
N ALA A 88 -0.83 -6.14 21.22
CA ALA A 88 0.22 -6.81 21.98
C ALA A 88 1.33 -5.81 22.34
N GLU A 89 2.15 -6.19 23.32
CA GLU A 89 3.30 -5.41 23.77
C GLU A 89 4.51 -6.34 23.94
N ASP A 90 5.67 -5.87 23.48
CA ASP A 90 6.96 -6.53 23.65
C ASP A 90 8.03 -5.51 24.06
N SER A 91 9.29 -5.94 24.15
CA SER A 91 10.42 -5.04 24.48
C SER A 91 10.64 -3.89 23.48
N TRP A 92 10.02 -3.95 22.30
CA TRP A 92 10.11 -2.94 21.24
C TRP A 92 8.87 -2.04 21.19
N GLY A 93 7.90 -2.24 22.09
CA GLY A 93 6.74 -1.38 22.28
C GLY A 93 5.40 -2.05 21.95
N VAL A 94 4.39 -1.24 21.67
CA VAL A 94 2.99 -1.67 21.47
C VAL A 94 2.67 -1.81 19.99
N PHE A 95 2.01 -2.90 19.60
CA PHE A 95 1.75 -3.23 18.19
C PHE A 95 0.50 -4.08 17.99
N ILE A 96 0.01 -4.15 16.74
CA ILE A 96 -0.98 -5.15 16.32
C ILE A 96 -0.22 -6.40 15.84
N PRO A 97 -0.44 -7.58 16.44
CA PRO A 97 0.26 -8.80 16.06
C PRO A 97 -0.17 -9.30 14.68
N ARG A 98 0.69 -10.13 14.09
CA ARG A 98 0.49 -10.70 12.76
C ARG A 98 0.62 -12.23 12.75
N PRO A 99 -0.32 -12.97 13.36
CA PRO A 99 -0.28 -14.42 13.36
C PRO A 99 -0.27 -14.98 11.93
N ALA A 100 0.63 -15.92 11.66
CA ALA A 100 0.85 -16.48 10.32
C ALA A 100 1.07 -15.40 9.24
N GLY A 101 1.72 -14.29 9.61
CA GLY A 101 2.00 -13.15 8.74
C GLY A 101 0.83 -12.17 8.60
N ARG A 102 -0.42 -12.56 8.87
CA ARG A 102 -1.61 -11.72 8.61
C ARG A 102 -1.94 -10.83 9.82
N CYS A 103 -2.26 -9.57 9.57
CA CYS A 103 -2.69 -8.63 10.61
C CYS A 103 -3.91 -9.19 11.38
N ALA A 104 -3.87 -9.13 12.72
CA ALA A 104 -4.97 -9.61 13.56
C ALA A 104 -6.33 -8.93 13.27
N ALA A 105 -6.30 -7.68 12.76
CA ALA A 105 -7.51 -6.95 12.36
C ALA A 105 -7.97 -7.24 10.91
N LEU A 106 -7.31 -8.15 10.18
CA LEU A 106 -7.63 -8.48 8.80
C LEU A 106 -8.72 -9.55 8.72
N THR A 107 -9.83 -9.21 8.09
CA THR A 107 -10.91 -10.14 7.74
C THR A 107 -10.92 -10.43 6.24
N GLY A 108 -11.60 -11.51 5.85
CA GLY A 108 -11.64 -12.00 4.47
C GLY A 108 -10.38 -12.80 4.08
N ASP A 109 -10.50 -13.63 3.06
CA ASP A 109 -9.42 -14.47 2.52
C ASP A 109 -8.99 -14.08 1.10
N GLY A 110 -9.71 -13.13 0.49
CA GLY A 110 -9.47 -12.63 -0.87
C GLY A 110 -10.01 -13.54 -1.97
N SER A 111 -10.49 -14.75 -1.64
CA SER A 111 -11.07 -15.69 -2.60
C SER A 111 -12.59 -15.76 -2.47
N ARG A 112 -13.10 -16.00 -1.25
CA ARG A 112 -14.54 -16.07 -0.95
C ARG A 112 -15.05 -14.78 -0.32
N ALA A 113 -14.20 -14.10 0.44
CA ALA A 113 -14.53 -12.83 1.08
C ALA A 113 -13.42 -11.80 0.84
N PRO A 114 -13.76 -10.56 0.45
CA PRO A 114 -12.77 -9.54 0.15
C PRO A 114 -12.02 -9.12 1.41
N TYR A 115 -10.76 -8.71 1.26
CA TYR A 115 -9.97 -8.25 2.40
C TYR A 115 -10.56 -6.97 3.00
N ARG A 116 -10.80 -6.95 4.31
CA ARG A 116 -11.28 -5.78 5.04
C ARG A 116 -10.57 -5.67 6.38
N CYS A 117 -10.42 -4.44 6.86
CA CYS A 117 -9.98 -4.22 8.23
C CYS A 117 -11.23 -4.15 9.12
N SER A 118 -11.32 -4.99 10.15
CA SER A 118 -12.44 -4.98 11.10
C SER A 118 -12.54 -3.67 11.88
N ILE A 119 -11.43 -2.94 12.02
CA ILE A 119 -11.30 -1.70 12.80
C ILE A 119 -11.01 -0.47 11.92
N TYR A 120 -11.49 -0.44 10.68
CA TYR A 120 -11.05 0.55 9.67
C TYR A 120 -11.11 2.01 10.16
N ALA A 121 -12.13 2.38 10.94
CA ALA A 121 -12.30 3.72 11.51
C ALA A 121 -11.32 4.03 12.66
N GLU A 122 -10.82 3.02 13.35
CA GLU A 122 -9.96 3.14 14.54
C GLU A 122 -8.52 2.67 14.31
N ARG A 123 -8.18 2.40 13.05
CA ARG A 123 -6.83 2.01 12.59
C ARG A 123 -5.76 2.88 13.25
N PRO A 124 -4.62 2.31 13.68
CA PRO A 124 -3.53 3.09 14.25
C PRO A 124 -2.94 4.08 13.24
N ALA A 125 -2.18 5.06 13.74
CA ALA A 125 -1.59 6.12 12.92
C ALA A 125 -0.76 5.57 11.77
N ALA A 126 0.05 4.52 12.02
CA ALA A 126 0.83 3.83 11.01
C ALA A 126 0.00 3.34 9.81
N CYS A 127 -1.25 2.92 10.04
CA CYS A 127 -2.17 2.49 8.97
C CYS A 127 -2.95 3.65 8.34
N ARG A 128 -3.21 4.73 9.06
CA ARG A 128 -3.92 5.91 8.53
C ARG A 128 -3.02 6.76 7.64
N GLU A 129 -1.75 6.91 8.04
CA GLU A 129 -0.70 7.64 7.31
C GLU A 129 -0.24 6.86 6.05
N PHE A 130 -0.64 5.60 5.93
CA PHE A 130 -0.31 4.74 4.80
C PHE A 130 -1.07 5.16 3.53
N ALA A 131 -0.39 5.89 2.64
CA ALA A 131 -0.96 6.35 1.38
C ALA A 131 -1.19 5.20 0.38
N ILE A 132 -2.43 5.06 -0.10
CA ILE A 132 -2.78 4.14 -1.20
C ILE A 132 -2.02 4.58 -2.47
N GLY A 133 -1.33 3.64 -3.12
CA GLY A 133 -0.44 3.97 -4.25
C GLY A 133 0.85 4.71 -3.87
N GLY A 134 1.08 4.94 -2.58
CA GLY A 134 2.34 5.48 -2.07
C GLY A 134 3.48 4.47 -2.16
N ALA A 135 4.71 4.93 -1.88
CA ALA A 135 5.90 4.08 -1.94
C ALA A 135 5.80 2.81 -1.08
N ALA A 136 5.30 2.94 0.16
CA ALA A 136 5.11 1.79 1.05
C ALA A 136 4.02 0.82 0.55
N CYS A 137 2.96 1.33 -0.10
CA CYS A 137 1.91 0.51 -0.70
C CYS A 137 2.44 -0.35 -1.85
N LEU A 138 3.21 0.27 -2.75
CA LEU A 138 3.81 -0.41 -3.89
C LEU A 138 4.87 -1.42 -3.45
N GLU A 139 5.70 -1.08 -2.45
CA GLU A 139 6.67 -2.03 -1.90
C GLU A 139 5.97 -3.23 -1.22
N ALA A 140 4.88 -3.02 -0.48
CA ALA A 140 4.10 -4.12 0.09
C ALA A 140 3.55 -5.05 -1.00
N ARG A 141 2.94 -4.48 -2.06
CA ARG A 141 2.44 -5.26 -3.20
C ARG A 141 3.54 -6.08 -3.84
N ARG A 142 4.71 -5.49 -4.04
CA ARG A 142 5.85 -6.14 -4.66
C ARG A 142 6.45 -7.26 -3.79
N ARG A 143 6.55 -7.06 -2.47
CA ARG A 143 6.95 -8.12 -1.52
C ARG A 143 6.01 -9.33 -1.58
N THR A 144 4.75 -9.09 -1.89
CA THR A 144 3.72 -10.13 -2.06
C THR A 144 3.53 -10.60 -3.52
N GLY A 145 4.41 -10.21 -4.44
CA GLY A 145 4.35 -10.62 -5.86
C GLY A 145 3.17 -10.06 -6.67
N LEU A 146 2.47 -9.04 -6.16
CA LEU A 146 1.31 -8.41 -6.82
C LEU A 146 1.71 -7.30 -7.81
N SER A 147 2.94 -6.83 -7.72
CA SER A 147 3.51 -5.76 -8.54
C SER A 147 4.96 -6.11 -8.89
N PRO A 148 5.48 -5.67 -10.05
CA PRO A 148 6.83 -5.99 -10.55
C PRO A 148 7.96 -5.14 -9.94
#